data_AF-A0A4V5UB42-F1
#
_entry.id   AF-A0A4V5UB42-F1
#
_cell.length_a   1.000
_cell.length_b   1.000
_cell.length_c   1.000
_cell.angle_alpha   90.00
_cell.angle_beta   90.00
_cell.angle_gamma   90.00
#
_symmetry.space_group_name_H-M   'P 1'
#
loop_
_entity.id
_entity.type
_entity.pdbx_description
1 polymer ?
#
loop_
_entity_poly.entity_id
_entity_poly.type
_entity_poly.pdbx_seq_one_letter_code
_entity_poly.pdbx_strand_id
1 'polypeptide(L)'
;MSESEALGTIYTFAMWVGVFILLPFAWKFFYALGFYIAGRFKKEQIFIIRHFHEGRLVSEKTINLSLKSPIIKQLENAGGEFK
;
A
#
# COMPACT_ATOMS: atom_id res chain seq x y z
N MET A 1 27.25 40.92 19.79
CA MET A 1 27.09 39.80 18.84
C MET A 1 28.20 39.92 17.83
N SER A 2 29.02 38.88 17.70
CA SER A 2 30.10 38.85 16.71
C SER A 2 29.53 38.51 15.32
N GLU A 3 30.25 38.87 14.26
CA GLU A 3 29.84 38.61 12.87
C GLU A 3 29.65 37.10 12.60
N SER A 4 30.46 36.24 13.22
CA SER A 4 30.34 34.79 13.11
C SER A 4 29.09 34.23 13.78
N GLU A 5 28.69 34.77 14.94
CA GLU A 5 27.42 34.41 15.62
C GLU A 5 26.21 34.81 14.77
N ALA A 6 26.27 35.98 14.11
CA ALA A 6 25.22 36.44 13.20
C ALA A 6 25.05 35.49 12.01
N LEU A 7 26.15 35.11 11.36
CA LEU A 7 26.14 34.17 10.24
C LEU A 7 25.63 32.78 10.66
N GLY A 8 26.03 32.28 11.84
CA GLY A 8 25.54 31.02 12.37
C GLY A 8 24.02 31.02 12.62
N THR A 9 23.50 32.14 13.10
CA THR A 9 22.05 32.32 13.33
C THR A 9 21.28 32.33 12.01
N ILE A 10 21.77 33.06 11.00
CA ILE A 10 21.18 33.12 9.66
C ILE A 10 21.19 31.73 9.01
N TYR A 11 22.30 31.00 9.12
CA TYR A 11 22.42 29.66 8.54
C TYR A 11 21.44 28.68 9.18
N THR A 12 21.31 28.73 10.50
CA THR A 12 20.36 27.89 11.24
C THR A 12 18.92 28.17 10.82
N PHE A 13 18.58 29.46 10.68
CA PHE A 13 17.27 29.86 10.20
C PHE A 13 17.00 29.37 8.77
N ALA A 14 17.97 29.53 7.85
CA ALA A 14 17.86 29.08 6.47
C ALA A 14 17.67 27.55 6.38
N MET A 15 18.37 26.78 7.22
CA MET A 15 18.19 25.32 7.31
C MET A 15 16.77 24.94 7.71
N TRP A 16 16.21 25.57 8.75
CA TRP A 16 14.84 25.29 9.18
C TRP A 16 13.81 25.65 8.10
N VAL A 17 13.98 26.79 7.45
CA VAL A 17 13.13 27.19 6.31
C VAL A 17 13.21 26.16 5.18
N GLY A 18 14.41 25.69 4.85
CA GLY A 18 14.61 24.63 3.86
C GLY A 18 13.89 23.33 4.23
N VAL A 19 13.96 22.92 5.50
CA VAL A 19 13.24 21.74 6.01
C VAL A 19 11.72 21.91 5.88
N PHE A 20 11.18 23.07 6.25
CA PHE A 20 9.75 23.35 6.13
C PHE A 20 9.24 23.32 4.69
N ILE A 21 10.03 23.84 3.74
CA ILE A 21 9.69 23.82 2.31
C ILE A 21 9.70 22.39 1.78
N LEU A 22 10.64 21.55 2.22
CA LEU A 22 10.78 20.17 1.75
C LEU A 22 9.77 19.20 2.40
N LEU A 23 9.25 19.54 3.59
CA LEU A 23 8.30 18.71 4.34
C LEU A 23 7.09 18.21 3.51
N PRO A 24 6.35 19.05 2.75
CA PRO A 24 5.23 18.57 1.95
C PRO A 24 5.64 17.60 0.83
N PHE A 25 6.83 17.77 0.26
CA PHE A 25 7.36 16.88 -0.78
C PHE A 25 7.77 15.53 -0.16
N ALA A 26 8.49 15.58 0.96
CA ALA A 26 8.84 14.38 1.71
C ALA A 26 7.58 13.59 2.12
N TRP A 27 6.55 14.27 2.62
CA TRP A 27 5.28 13.64 2.98
C TRP A 27 4.65 12.89 1.80
N LYS A 28 4.50 13.56 0.64
CA LYS A 28 3.95 12.94 -0.57
C LYS A 28 4.80 11.75 -1.04
N PHE A 29 6.13 11.89 -0.99
CA PHE A 29 7.05 10.84 -1.36
C PHE A 29 6.91 9.61 -0.46
N PHE A 30 6.93 9.79 0.87
CA PHE A 30 6.79 8.68 1.81
C PHE A 30 5.41 8.03 1.74
N TYR A 31 4.35 8.80 1.46
CA TYR A 31 3.02 8.25 1.25
C TYR A 31 2.97 7.37 0.00
N ALA A 32 3.49 7.84 -1.14
CA ALA A 32 3.56 7.06 -2.37
C ALA A 32 4.45 5.82 -2.21
N LEU A 33 5.59 5.96 -1.53
CA LEU A 33 6.50 4.86 -1.22
C LEU A 33 5.81 3.82 -0.33
N GLY A 34 5.10 4.25 0.72
CA GLY A 34 4.32 3.38 1.59
C GLY A 34 3.23 2.62 0.83
N PHE A 35 2.51 3.31 -0.07
CA PHE A 35 1.51 2.67 -0.93
C PHE A 35 2.14 1.64 -1.87
N TYR A 36 3.26 1.99 -2.52
CA TYR A 36 4.00 1.08 -3.39
C TYR A 36 4.46 -0.17 -2.64
N ILE A 37 5.07 0.02 -1.47
CA ILE A 37 5.56 -1.05 -0.61
C ILE A 37 4.40 -1.93 -0.13
N ALA A 38 3.32 -1.35 0.39
CA ALA A 38 2.16 -2.07 0.88
C ALA A 38 1.46 -2.87 -0.25
N GLY A 39 1.30 -2.27 -1.42
CA GLY A 39 0.78 -2.96 -2.61
C GLY A 39 1.69 -4.09 -3.08
N ARG A 40 3.01 -3.94 -2.94
CA ARG A 40 3.99 -4.99 -3.27
C ARG A 40 4.05 -6.11 -2.24
N PHE A 41 3.59 -5.91 -1.00
CA PHE A 41 3.57 -6.96 0.03
C PHE A 41 2.23 -7.69 0.15
N LYS A 42 1.11 -7.08 -0.26
CA LYS A 42 -0.22 -7.73 -0.31
C LYS A 42 -0.45 -8.60 -1.55
N LYS A 43 0.57 -9.34 -2.02
CA LYS A 43 0.49 -10.11 -3.27
C LYS A 43 -0.29 -11.42 -3.18
N GLU A 44 -0.46 -11.94 -1.98
CA GLU A 44 -1.11 -13.24 -1.75
C GLU A 44 -2.33 -13.02 -0.89
N GLN A 45 -3.45 -12.69 -1.55
CA GLN A 45 -4.75 -12.62 -0.88
C GLN A 45 -5.46 -13.95 -1.11
N ILE A 46 -5.70 -14.69 -0.04
CA ILE A 46 -6.44 -15.94 -0.07
C ILE A 46 -7.93 -15.60 0.05
N PHE A 47 -8.70 -15.84 -1.01
CA PHE A 47 -10.15 -15.65 -1.03
C PHE A 47 -10.83 -17.00 -0.82
N ILE A 48 -11.66 -17.13 0.22
CA ILE A 48 -12.35 -18.38 0.55
C ILE A 48 -13.85 -18.18 0.31
N ILE A 49 -14.41 -18.91 -0.65
CA ILE A 49 -15.84 -18.94 -0.93
C ILE A 49 -16.43 -20.15 -0.22
N ARG A 50 -17.33 -19.92 0.73
CA ARG A 50 -18.06 -20.99 1.43
C ARG A 50 -19.51 -20.97 1.03
N HIS A 51 -19.99 -22.09 0.48
CA HIS A 51 -21.39 -22.31 0.14
C HIS A 51 -22.05 -23.14 1.25
N PHE A 52 -23.06 -22.56 1.89
CA PHE A 52 -23.85 -23.21 2.93
C PHE A 52 -25.26 -23.48 2.42
N HIS A 53 -25.79 -24.68 2.70
CA HIS A 53 -27.18 -25.05 2.46
C HIS A 53 -27.75 -25.68 3.73
N GLU A 54 -28.92 -25.23 4.18
CA GLU A 54 -29.57 -25.69 5.41
C GLU A 54 -28.64 -25.67 6.66
N GLY A 55 -27.77 -24.66 6.74
CA GLY A 55 -26.81 -24.51 7.84
C GLY A 55 -25.62 -25.47 7.80
N ARG A 56 -25.50 -26.32 6.78
CA ARG A 56 -24.35 -27.21 6.54
C ARG A 56 -23.47 -26.65 5.43
N LEU A 57 -22.15 -26.70 5.60
CA LEU A 57 -21.19 -26.33 4.57
C LEU A 57 -21.22 -27.39 3.46
N VAL A 58 -21.65 -27.00 2.26
CA VAL A 58 -21.79 -27.88 1.10
C VAL A 58 -20.55 -27.82 0.21
N SER A 59 -19.91 -26.66 0.11
CA SER A 59 -18.71 -26.48 -0.71
C SER A 59 -17.84 -25.36 -0.13
N GLU A 60 -16.54 -25.56 -0.09
CA GLU A 60 -15.55 -24.51 0.19
C GLU A 60 -14.56 -24.47 -0.96
N LYS A 61 -14.33 -23.28 -1.51
CA LYS A 61 -13.36 -23.05 -2.58
C LYS A 61 -12.39 -21.96 -2.18
N THR A 62 -11.11 -22.31 -2.13
CA THR A 62 -10.02 -21.40 -1.83
C THR A 62 -9.36 -20.96 -3.12
N ILE A 63 -9.36 -19.65 -3.35
CA ILE A 63 -8.79 -19.02 -4.54
C ILE A 63 -7.63 -18.14 -4.08
N ASN A 64 -6.42 -18.50 -4.50
CA ASN A 64 -5.24 -17.65 -4.30
C ASN A 64 -5.26 -16.54 -5.35
N LEU A 65 -5.61 -15.33 -4.94
CA LEU A 65 -5.63 -14.18 -5.83
C LEU A 65 -4.21 -13.66 -6.04
N SER A 66 -3.78 -13.69 -7.30
CA SER A 66 -2.53 -13.12 -7.78
C SER A 66 -2.74 -11.72 -8.32
N LEU A 67 -1.80 -10.79 -8.12
CA LEU A 67 -1.85 -9.47 -8.76
C LEU A 67 -1.57 -9.50 -10.28
N LYS A 68 -1.20 -10.66 -10.84
CA LYS A 68 -0.84 -10.79 -12.27
C LYS A 68 -2.04 -10.71 -13.21
N SER A 69 -3.27 -10.85 -12.71
CA SER A 69 -4.48 -10.82 -13.53
C SER A 69 -5.65 -10.15 -12.79
N PRO A 70 -6.61 -9.54 -13.50
CA PRO A 70 -7.81 -8.98 -12.87
C PRO A 70 -8.57 -10.03 -12.06
N ILE A 71 -9.10 -9.64 -10.90
CA ILE A 71 -9.85 -10.52 -9.97
C ILE A 71 -10.97 -11.28 -10.70
N ILE A 72 -11.70 -10.59 -11.58
CA ILE A 72 -12.81 -11.17 -12.36
C ILE A 72 -12.33 -12.38 -13.19
N LYS A 73 -11.19 -12.26 -13.88
CA LYS A 73 -10.63 -13.36 -14.69
C LYS A 73 -10.14 -14.53 -13.82
N GLN A 74 -9.65 -14.25 -12.61
CA GLN A 74 -9.21 -15.30 -11.69
C GLN A 74 -10.40 -16.06 -11.08
N LEU A 75 -11.47 -15.34 -10.77
CA LEU A 75 -12.72 -15.92 -10.31
C LEU A 75 -13.42 -16.72 -11.42
N GLU A 76 -13.40 -16.25 -12.66
CA GLU A 76 -13.93 -16.98 -13.83
C GLU A 76 -13.16 -18.28 -14.08
N ASN A 77 -11.82 -18.22 -14.08
CA ASN A 77 -10.97 -19.41 -14.20
C ASN A 77 -11.14 -20.38 -13.03
N ALA A 78 -11.41 -19.86 -11.82
CA ALA A 78 -11.69 -20.69 -10.66
C ALA A 78 -13.14 -21.21 -10.66
N GLY A 79 -14.10 -20.52 -11.26
CA GLY A 79 -15.52 -20.90 -11.28
C GLY A 79 -15.92 -21.83 -12.43
N GLY A 80 -15.08 -21.94 -13.45
CA GLY A 80 -15.36 -22.70 -14.67
C GLY A 80 -15.10 -24.20 -14.57
N GLU A 81 -15.83 -24.91 -13.71
CA GLU A 81 -16.28 -26.31 -13.91
C GLU A 81 -17.42 -26.58 -12.92
N PHE A 82 -18.63 -26.14 -13.29
CA PHE A 82 -19.86 -26.77 -12.79
C PHE A 82 -20.31 -27.74 -13.87
N LYS A 83 -19.96 -29.02 -13.69
CA LYS A 83 -20.67 -30.14 -14.31
C LYS A 83 -21.66 -30.71 -13.31
#